data_AF-A0A3C1WHC9-F1
#
_entry.id   AF-A0A3C1WHC9-F1
#
_cell.length_a   1.000
_cell.length_b   1.000
_cell.length_c   1.000
_cell.angle_alpha   90.00
_cell.angle_beta   90.00
_cell.angle_gamma   90.00
#
_symmetry.space_group_name_H-M   'P 1'
#
loop_
_entity.id
_entity.type
_entity.pdbx_description
1 polymer ?
#
loop_
_entity_poly.entity_id
_entity_poly.type
_entity_poly.pdbx_seq_one_letter_code
_entity_poly.pdbx_strand_id
1 'polypeptide(L)'
;PLLKAGLIHGITTNPTLLKKSGAKSWDEAKGIMKDLCALLNPFPVSLELTELTEEKMVAQASELGALGTNAVIKVPAGGYPAVVPGGDPFTGFKVIRRLWEKGIKTNVTLIFNTTQAFWAANAGATYISPFLGRVPDYINKNDDPAKAAGNSLYSIGEKGVVAGDRVANSEYVAAGGAIKDSGARLIFEIATVFANYQITTEILAASIRNPVQLTECLLAGADILTVPANVLQTVADHPLSDEGMKGFLADSKAFST
;
A
#
# COMPACT_ATOMS: atom_id res chain seq x y z
N PRO A 1 -14.23 9.44 -15.39
CA PRO A 1 -13.20 9.99 -16.31
C PRO A 1 -11.96 9.08 -16.37
N LEU A 2 -11.32 8.79 -15.23
CA LEU A 2 -10.08 7.99 -15.16
C LEU A 2 -10.20 6.60 -15.82
N LEU A 3 -11.28 5.86 -15.56
CA LEU A 3 -11.51 4.56 -16.19
C LEU A 3 -11.66 4.67 -17.72
N LYS A 4 -12.41 5.68 -18.20
CA LYS A 4 -12.59 5.94 -19.64
C LYS A 4 -11.27 6.36 -20.32
N ALA A 5 -10.37 6.97 -19.57
CA ALA A 5 -9.04 7.36 -20.05
C ALA A 5 -8.03 6.20 -20.07
N GLY A 6 -8.41 5.00 -19.63
CA GLY A 6 -7.51 3.82 -19.61
C GLY A 6 -6.41 3.90 -18.54
N LEU A 7 -6.57 4.73 -17.51
CA LEU A 7 -5.54 4.95 -16.48
C LEU A 7 -5.67 3.99 -15.28
N ILE A 8 -6.78 3.26 -15.18
CA ILE A 8 -7.09 2.42 -14.01
C ILE A 8 -6.92 0.95 -14.38
N HIS A 9 -5.89 0.32 -13.80
CA HIS A 9 -5.56 -1.10 -13.99
C HIS A 9 -5.76 -1.92 -12.72
N GLY A 10 -6.66 -1.48 -11.84
CA GLY A 10 -7.02 -2.18 -10.60
C GLY A 10 -7.57 -1.23 -9.54
N ILE A 11 -8.16 -1.79 -8.49
CA ILE A 11 -8.65 -1.03 -7.33
C ILE A 11 -8.22 -1.73 -6.03
N THR A 12 -7.91 -0.93 -5.01
CA THR A 12 -7.81 -1.42 -3.63
C THR A 12 -8.98 -0.93 -2.80
N THR A 13 -9.57 -1.83 -2.02
CA THR A 13 -10.63 -1.50 -1.06
C THR A 13 -10.13 -1.67 0.37
N ASN A 14 -10.91 -1.14 1.31
CA ASN A 14 -10.80 -1.40 2.74
C ASN A 14 -12.17 -1.06 3.39
N PRO A 15 -12.43 -1.48 4.64
CA PRO A 15 -13.73 -1.24 5.28
C PRO A 15 -14.11 0.25 5.37
N THR A 16 -13.13 1.14 5.54
CA THR A 16 -13.38 2.59 5.59
C THR A 16 -13.87 3.13 4.26
N LEU A 17 -13.28 2.68 3.14
CA LEU A 17 -13.70 3.09 1.80
C LEU A 17 -15.08 2.54 1.45
N LEU A 18 -15.36 1.27 1.76
CA LEU A 18 -16.67 0.65 1.51
C LEU A 18 -17.79 1.37 2.27
N LYS A 19 -17.55 1.73 3.53
CA LYS A 19 -18.48 2.55 4.33
C LYS A 19 -18.70 3.93 3.70
N LYS A 20 -17.63 4.60 3.24
CA LYS A 20 -17.74 5.90 2.54
C LYS A 20 -18.49 5.80 1.22
N SER A 21 -18.45 4.64 0.56
CA SER A 21 -19.22 4.33 -0.66
C SER A 21 -20.70 4.02 -0.38
N GLY A 22 -21.14 4.01 0.88
CA GLY A 22 -22.54 3.89 1.26
C GLY A 22 -22.95 2.53 1.82
N ALA A 23 -22.03 1.57 1.95
CA ALA A 23 -22.34 0.27 2.56
C ALA A 23 -22.73 0.42 4.04
N LYS A 24 -23.88 -0.12 4.41
CA LYS A 24 -24.42 -0.15 5.78
C LYS A 24 -24.33 -1.54 6.41
N SER A 25 -24.08 -2.57 5.62
CA SER A 25 -23.95 -3.96 6.05
C SER A 25 -22.83 -4.68 5.29
N TRP A 26 -22.44 -5.86 5.79
CA TRP A 26 -21.47 -6.71 5.10
C TRP A 26 -21.98 -7.25 3.77
N ASP A 27 -23.28 -7.49 3.64
CA ASP A 27 -23.87 -7.94 2.37
C ASP A 27 -23.86 -6.83 1.32
N GLU A 28 -24.17 -5.59 1.71
CA GLU A 28 -24.01 -4.44 0.82
C GLU A 28 -22.54 -4.22 0.43
N ALA A 29 -21.62 -4.35 1.38
CA ALA A 29 -20.18 -4.25 1.11
C ALA A 29 -19.70 -5.32 0.11
N LYS A 30 -20.14 -6.57 0.27
CA LYS A 30 -19.87 -7.67 -0.68
C LYS A 30 -20.51 -7.40 -2.05
N GLY A 31 -21.70 -6.81 -2.10
CA GLY A 31 -22.33 -6.35 -3.34
C GLY A 31 -21.44 -5.36 -4.09
N ILE A 32 -20.97 -4.30 -3.41
CA ILE A 32 -20.05 -3.31 -4.00
C ILE A 32 -18.76 -3.99 -4.48
N MET A 33 -18.17 -4.88 -3.67
CA MET A 33 -16.94 -5.59 -4.04
C MET A 33 -17.13 -6.46 -5.29
N LYS A 34 -18.27 -7.15 -5.40
CA LYS A 34 -18.62 -7.96 -6.58
C LYS A 34 -18.79 -7.11 -7.83
N ASP A 35 -19.48 -5.98 -7.73
CA ASP A 35 -19.67 -5.05 -8.84
C ASP A 35 -18.32 -4.47 -9.31
N LEU A 36 -17.40 -4.16 -8.38
CA LEU A 36 -16.05 -3.73 -8.71
C LEU A 36 -15.25 -4.82 -9.43
N CYS A 37 -15.33 -6.07 -8.99
CA CYS A 37 -14.67 -7.20 -9.66
C CYS A 37 -15.18 -7.35 -11.10
N ALA A 38 -16.50 -7.27 -11.30
CA ALA A 38 -17.11 -7.34 -12.63
C ALA A 38 -16.71 -6.16 -13.53
N LEU A 39 -16.74 -4.93 -13.00
CA LEU A 39 -16.41 -3.72 -13.73
C LEU A 39 -14.95 -3.69 -14.22
N LEU A 40 -14.04 -4.22 -13.40
CA LEU A 40 -12.60 -4.11 -13.66
C LEU A 40 -11.98 -5.33 -14.31
N ASN A 41 -12.71 -6.43 -14.54
CA ASN A 41 -12.15 -7.63 -15.12
C ASN A 41 -11.42 -7.35 -16.46
N PRO A 42 -10.14 -7.77 -16.65
CA PRO A 42 -9.37 -8.71 -15.82
C PRO A 42 -8.49 -8.08 -14.73
N PHE A 43 -8.55 -6.77 -14.52
CA PHE A 43 -7.69 -6.05 -13.56
C PHE A 43 -7.97 -6.39 -12.10
N PRO A 44 -6.94 -6.47 -11.23
CA PRO A 44 -7.07 -6.91 -9.85
C PRO A 44 -7.91 -5.99 -8.97
N VAL A 45 -8.68 -6.58 -8.06
CA VAL A 45 -9.42 -5.86 -7.00
C VAL A 45 -9.01 -6.40 -5.64
N SER A 46 -8.32 -5.58 -4.83
CA SER A 46 -7.90 -5.98 -3.48
C SER A 46 -9.04 -5.84 -2.47
N LEU A 47 -9.41 -6.95 -1.81
CA LEU A 47 -10.51 -7.07 -0.86
C LEU A 47 -9.97 -7.41 0.54
N GLU A 48 -10.20 -6.53 1.52
CA GLU A 48 -9.54 -6.61 2.84
C GLU A 48 -10.25 -7.55 3.82
N LEU A 49 -9.46 -8.42 4.45
CA LEU A 49 -9.91 -9.24 5.56
C LEU A 49 -10.13 -8.39 6.81
N THR A 50 -11.09 -8.81 7.64
CA THR A 50 -11.41 -8.17 8.94
C THR A 50 -11.46 -9.16 10.09
N GLU A 51 -11.48 -10.46 9.80
CA GLU A 51 -11.31 -11.49 10.83
C GLU A 51 -9.91 -11.42 11.44
N LEU A 52 -9.75 -11.95 12.66
CA LEU A 52 -8.54 -11.76 13.46
C LEU A 52 -7.81 -13.06 13.83
N THR A 53 -8.36 -14.22 13.46
CA THR A 53 -7.73 -15.53 13.70
C THR A 53 -7.44 -16.22 12.38
N GLU A 54 -6.39 -17.06 12.34
CA GLU A 54 -5.95 -17.73 11.12
C GLU A 54 -7.10 -18.46 10.39
N GLU A 55 -7.85 -19.30 11.09
CA GLU A 55 -8.96 -20.07 10.48
C GLU A 55 -10.08 -19.17 9.94
N LYS A 56 -10.46 -18.14 10.69
CA LYS A 56 -11.53 -17.22 10.27
C LYS A 56 -11.08 -16.35 9.09
N MET A 57 -9.83 -15.90 9.10
CA MET A 57 -9.22 -15.17 7.98
C MET A 57 -9.19 -16.03 6.70
N VAL A 58 -8.82 -17.30 6.78
CA VAL A 58 -8.81 -18.21 5.63
C VAL A 58 -10.23 -18.51 5.11
N ALA A 59 -11.21 -18.65 6.01
CA ALA A 59 -12.61 -18.81 5.63
C ALA A 59 -13.13 -17.54 4.91
N GLN A 60 -12.93 -16.36 5.50
CA GLN A 60 -13.32 -15.08 4.91
C GLN A 60 -12.61 -14.83 3.57
N ALA A 61 -11.34 -15.20 3.44
CA ALA A 61 -10.60 -15.10 2.18
C ALA A 61 -11.24 -15.93 1.06
N SER A 62 -11.76 -17.12 1.38
CA SER A 62 -12.45 -17.97 0.40
C SER A 62 -13.77 -17.34 -0.05
N GLU A 63 -14.53 -16.76 0.88
CA GLU A 63 -15.77 -16.04 0.57
C GLU A 63 -15.53 -14.82 -0.33
N LEU A 64 -14.54 -13.99 0.01
CA LEU A 64 -14.19 -12.80 -0.78
C LEU A 64 -13.59 -13.18 -2.15
N GLY A 65 -12.77 -14.23 -2.21
CA GLY A 65 -12.17 -14.72 -3.45
C GLY A 65 -13.21 -15.23 -4.45
N ALA A 66 -14.36 -15.71 -3.97
CA ALA A 66 -15.47 -16.16 -4.81
C ALA A 66 -16.25 -15.01 -5.49
N LEU A 67 -15.99 -13.75 -5.11
CA LEU A 67 -16.69 -12.59 -5.70
C LEU A 67 -16.25 -12.27 -7.14
N GLY A 68 -15.05 -12.70 -7.54
CA GLY A 68 -14.56 -12.53 -8.91
C GLY A 68 -13.19 -13.17 -9.12
N THR A 69 -12.90 -13.61 -10.35
CA THR A 69 -11.63 -14.27 -10.70
C THR A 69 -10.41 -13.35 -10.60
N ASN A 70 -10.64 -12.04 -10.59
CA ASN A 70 -9.66 -10.98 -10.39
C ASN A 70 -9.60 -10.47 -8.94
N ALA A 71 -10.29 -11.12 -7.99
CA ALA A 71 -10.19 -10.78 -6.59
C ALA A 71 -8.79 -11.11 -6.03
N VAL A 72 -8.24 -10.19 -5.24
CA VAL A 72 -6.97 -10.34 -4.53
C VAL A 72 -7.23 -10.16 -3.05
N ILE A 73 -6.84 -11.12 -2.23
CA ILE A 73 -7.15 -11.07 -0.79
C ILE A 73 -6.14 -10.20 -0.07
N LYS A 74 -6.62 -9.11 0.52
CA LYS A 74 -5.78 -8.15 1.20
C LYS A 74 -5.66 -8.52 2.69
N VAL A 75 -4.46 -8.91 3.08
CA VAL A 75 -4.16 -9.49 4.41
C VAL A 75 -3.26 -8.52 5.17
N PRO A 76 -3.60 -8.10 6.40
CA PRO A 76 -2.71 -7.24 7.17
C PRO A 76 -1.46 -8.00 7.65
N ALA A 77 -0.30 -7.36 7.70
CA ALA A 77 0.92 -7.99 8.20
C ALA A 77 0.93 -8.13 9.74
N GLY A 78 1.53 -9.20 10.26
CA GLY A 78 1.77 -9.39 11.70
C GLY A 78 0.63 -10.07 12.48
N GLY A 79 0.59 -9.87 13.80
CA GLY A 79 -0.33 -10.54 14.74
C GLY A 79 -1.24 -9.63 15.56
N TYR A 80 -1.29 -8.34 15.24
CA TYR A 80 -2.28 -7.36 15.75
C TYR A 80 -2.49 -7.34 17.29
N PRO A 81 -1.42 -7.27 18.12
CA PRO A 81 -1.54 -7.39 19.58
C PRO A 81 -2.41 -6.31 20.24
N ALA A 82 -2.62 -5.18 19.57
CA ALA A 82 -3.51 -4.11 20.04
C ALA A 82 -5.00 -4.52 20.06
N VAL A 83 -5.39 -5.50 19.25
CA VAL A 83 -6.77 -6.01 19.15
C VAL A 83 -6.88 -7.51 19.46
N VAL A 84 -5.77 -8.24 19.40
CA VAL A 84 -5.65 -9.64 19.84
C VAL A 84 -4.51 -9.77 20.86
N PRO A 85 -4.72 -9.40 22.13
CA PRO A 85 -3.70 -9.52 23.16
C PRO A 85 -3.22 -10.97 23.31
N GLY A 86 -1.90 -11.19 23.32
CA GLY A 86 -1.31 -12.53 23.41
C GLY A 86 -1.43 -13.38 22.15
N GLY A 87 -1.90 -12.80 21.03
CA GLY A 87 -1.95 -13.46 19.74
C GLY A 87 -0.57 -13.73 19.15
N ASP A 88 -0.50 -14.68 18.21
CA ASP A 88 0.73 -15.01 17.50
C ASP A 88 1.16 -13.84 16.59
N PRO A 89 2.35 -13.25 16.76
CA PRO A 89 2.86 -12.16 15.92
C PRO A 89 2.97 -12.51 14.43
N PHE A 90 2.92 -13.79 14.08
CA PHE A 90 3.01 -14.31 12.72
C PHE A 90 1.66 -14.65 12.06
N THR A 91 0.53 -14.39 12.73
CA THR A 91 -0.83 -14.73 12.25
C THR A 91 -1.04 -14.36 10.77
N GLY A 92 -0.81 -13.10 10.39
CA GLY A 92 -0.99 -12.64 9.01
C GLY A 92 -0.06 -13.35 8.02
N PHE A 93 1.20 -13.61 8.39
CA PHE A 93 2.16 -14.32 7.53
C PHE A 93 1.77 -15.78 7.30
N LYS A 94 1.25 -16.46 8.33
CA LYS A 94 0.73 -17.82 8.18
C LYS A 94 -0.51 -17.87 7.30
N VAL A 95 -1.40 -16.88 7.40
CA VAL A 95 -2.56 -16.75 6.51
C VAL A 95 -2.10 -16.56 5.07
N ILE A 96 -1.14 -15.66 4.81
CA ILE A 96 -0.55 -15.47 3.47
C ILE A 96 -0.03 -16.80 2.91
N ARG A 97 0.74 -17.55 3.72
CA ARG A 97 1.26 -18.86 3.33
C ARG A 97 0.16 -19.85 2.95
N ARG A 98 -0.88 -19.97 3.77
CA ARG A 98 -2.01 -20.88 3.50
C ARG A 98 -2.80 -20.48 2.25
N LEU A 99 -2.92 -19.19 1.96
CA LEU A 99 -3.57 -18.70 0.74
C LEU A 99 -2.71 -18.95 -0.50
N TRP A 100 -1.39 -18.78 -0.39
CA TRP A 100 -0.45 -19.12 -1.45
C TRP A 100 -0.49 -20.62 -1.80
N GLU A 101 -0.55 -21.50 -0.81
CA GLU A 101 -0.71 -22.97 -1.01
C GLU A 101 -2.01 -23.33 -1.74
N LYS A 102 -3.01 -22.46 -1.69
CA LYS A 102 -4.30 -22.60 -2.41
C LYS A 102 -4.31 -21.90 -3.76
N GLY A 103 -3.21 -21.27 -4.18
CA GLY A 103 -3.14 -20.46 -5.41
C GLY A 103 -3.94 -19.16 -5.35
N ILE A 104 -4.31 -18.68 -4.16
CA ILE A 104 -5.07 -17.44 -3.97
C ILE A 104 -4.10 -16.27 -3.90
N LYS A 105 -4.27 -15.29 -4.80
CA LYS A 105 -3.46 -14.07 -4.82
C LYS A 105 -3.70 -13.22 -3.58
N THR A 106 -2.64 -12.66 -3.03
CA THR A 106 -2.71 -11.83 -1.82
C THR A 106 -2.06 -10.47 -2.02
N ASN A 107 -2.62 -9.46 -1.36
CA ASN A 107 -2.04 -8.13 -1.20
C ASN A 107 -1.77 -7.86 0.28
N VAL A 108 -0.51 -7.85 0.69
CA VAL A 108 -0.17 -7.72 2.11
C VAL A 108 -0.13 -6.25 2.52
N THR A 109 -1.05 -5.85 3.39
CA THR A 109 -1.23 -4.47 3.83
C THR A 109 -0.62 -4.21 5.21
N LEU A 110 -0.54 -2.95 5.63
CA LEU A 110 0.10 -2.54 6.89
C LEU A 110 1.59 -2.93 6.94
N ILE A 111 2.27 -2.86 5.80
CA ILE A 111 3.73 -2.96 5.71
C ILE A 111 4.31 -1.60 6.07
N PHE A 112 5.20 -1.60 7.06
CA PHE A 112 5.88 -0.39 7.53
C PHE A 112 7.40 -0.52 7.48
N ASN A 113 7.99 -1.72 7.30
CA ASN A 113 9.42 -1.91 7.05
C ASN A 113 9.72 -2.94 5.93
N THR A 114 10.95 -2.90 5.44
CA THR A 114 11.47 -3.86 4.44
C THR A 114 11.48 -5.31 4.93
N THR A 115 11.71 -5.60 6.22
CA THR A 115 11.69 -6.97 6.73
C THR A 115 10.30 -7.58 6.67
N GLN A 116 9.26 -6.81 7.01
CA GLN A 116 7.87 -7.21 6.84
C GLN A 116 7.56 -7.47 5.37
N ALA A 117 8.04 -6.61 4.45
CA ALA A 117 7.87 -6.80 3.01
C ALA A 117 8.56 -8.09 2.53
N PHE A 118 9.80 -8.33 2.98
CA PHE A 118 10.58 -9.52 2.67
C PHE A 118 9.93 -10.80 3.21
N TRP A 119 9.45 -10.79 4.46
CA TRP A 119 8.72 -11.93 5.02
C TRP A 119 7.39 -12.18 4.33
N ALA A 120 6.67 -11.12 3.95
CA ALA A 120 5.44 -11.24 3.17
C ALA A 120 5.72 -11.88 1.80
N ALA A 121 6.76 -11.44 1.10
CA ALA A 121 7.19 -12.03 -0.16
C ALA A 121 7.54 -13.52 0.00
N ASN A 122 8.35 -13.88 1.02
CA ASN A 122 8.70 -15.27 1.32
C ASN A 122 7.50 -16.14 1.71
N ALA A 123 6.48 -15.55 2.34
CA ALA A 123 5.22 -16.24 2.63
C ALA A 123 4.36 -16.49 1.38
N GLY A 124 4.70 -15.89 0.23
CA GLY A 124 4.00 -16.07 -1.03
C GLY A 124 3.09 -14.91 -1.43
N ALA A 125 3.35 -13.70 -0.93
CA ALA A 125 2.59 -12.51 -1.32
C ALA A 125 2.66 -12.26 -2.84
N THR A 126 1.52 -11.92 -3.46
CA THR A 126 1.49 -11.41 -4.84
C THR A 126 1.87 -9.95 -4.88
N TYR A 127 1.28 -9.16 -3.98
CA TYR A 127 1.57 -7.75 -3.77
C TYR A 127 1.92 -7.48 -2.31
N ILE A 128 2.77 -6.49 -2.07
CA ILE A 128 2.94 -5.86 -0.75
C ILE A 128 2.54 -4.39 -0.85
N SER A 129 1.89 -3.87 0.20
CA SER A 129 1.40 -2.49 0.29
C SER A 129 2.06 -1.72 1.43
N PRO A 130 3.19 -1.03 1.19
CA PRO A 130 3.84 -0.16 2.16
C PRO A 130 3.03 1.13 2.35
N PHE A 131 2.81 1.55 3.59
CA PHE A 131 1.91 2.67 3.92
C PHE A 131 2.69 3.97 4.11
N LEU A 132 2.98 4.63 2.99
CA LEU A 132 3.86 5.80 2.90
C LEU A 132 3.41 6.95 3.79
N GLY A 133 2.21 7.49 3.57
CA GLY A 133 1.74 8.67 4.30
C GLY A 133 1.54 8.48 5.79
N ARG A 134 1.53 7.24 6.31
CA ARG A 134 1.41 6.98 7.76
C ARG A 134 2.76 6.98 8.48
N VAL A 135 3.86 6.73 7.77
CA VAL A 135 5.20 6.73 8.37
C VAL A 135 5.60 8.15 8.81
N PRO A 136 5.53 9.20 7.95
CA PRO A 136 5.78 10.57 8.37
C PRO A 136 4.80 11.07 9.44
N ASP A 137 3.51 10.70 9.37
CA ASP A 137 2.54 11.08 10.42
C ASP A 137 2.95 10.54 11.79
N TYR A 138 3.39 9.27 11.83
CA TYR A 138 3.84 8.64 13.06
C TYR A 138 5.09 9.32 13.60
N ILE A 139 6.09 9.55 12.73
CA ILE A 139 7.33 10.27 13.07
C ILE A 139 6.99 11.66 13.60
N ASN A 140 6.26 12.48 12.83
CA ASN A 140 5.91 13.86 13.21
C ASN A 140 5.13 13.96 14.52
N LYS A 141 4.29 12.95 14.83
CA LYS A 141 3.47 12.94 16.05
C LYS A 141 4.23 12.45 17.28
N ASN A 142 5.17 11.50 17.11
CA ASN A 142 5.76 10.76 18.22
C ASN A 142 7.26 11.01 18.40
N ASP A 143 7.92 11.70 17.46
CA ASP A 143 9.33 12.04 17.58
C ASP A 143 9.52 13.43 18.18
N ASP A 144 10.25 13.47 19.31
CA ASP A 144 10.73 14.66 20.00
C ASP A 144 12.16 15.00 19.50
N PRO A 145 12.44 16.26 19.11
CA PRO A 145 13.74 16.71 18.60
C PRO A 145 14.93 16.56 19.58
N ALA A 146 14.73 16.18 20.84
CA ALA A 146 15.77 16.03 21.85
C ALA A 146 16.24 14.57 22.15
N LYS A 147 15.82 13.56 21.36
CA LYS A 147 16.04 12.07 21.46
C LYS A 147 14.79 11.32 21.94
N ALA A 148 14.63 10.01 21.79
CA ALA A 148 14.89 9.09 20.67
C ALA A 148 13.64 8.19 20.63
N ALA A 149 13.14 7.84 19.44
CA ALA A 149 11.78 7.32 19.27
C ALA A 149 11.50 5.92 19.85
N GLY A 150 10.20 5.54 19.96
CA GLY A 150 9.69 4.24 20.47
C GLY A 150 8.81 3.19 19.65
N ASN A 151 8.98 2.79 18.36
CA ASN A 151 8.91 1.44 17.70
C ASN A 151 9.70 1.36 16.35
N SER A 152 10.77 0.53 16.21
CA SER A 152 11.74 0.60 15.09
C SER A 152 11.55 -0.41 13.97
N LEU A 153 12.04 -0.01 12.78
CA LEU A 153 12.09 -0.82 11.56
C LEU A 153 13.41 -1.58 11.37
N TYR A 154 14.51 -1.24 12.08
CA TYR A 154 15.78 -1.98 12.14
C TYR A 154 16.59 -1.65 13.41
N SER A 155 17.38 -2.63 13.89
CA SER A 155 18.37 -2.47 14.98
C SER A 155 19.72 -2.06 14.42
N ILE A 156 20.41 -1.12 15.08
CA ILE A 156 21.87 -1.00 15.03
C ILE A 156 22.33 -1.20 16.47
N GLY A 157 23.19 -2.18 16.69
CA GLY A 157 23.54 -2.63 18.04
C GLY A 157 24.28 -1.56 18.82
N GLU A 158 23.64 -1.02 19.85
CA GLU A 158 24.33 -0.43 21.00
C GLU A 158 24.14 -1.30 22.25
N LYS A 159 25.21 -1.40 23.04
CA LYS A 159 25.24 -2.10 24.32
C LYS A 159 24.27 -1.43 25.29
N GLY A 160 23.23 -2.15 25.73
CA GLY A 160 22.37 -1.70 26.83
C GLY A 160 20.89 -2.05 26.75
N VAL A 161 20.41 -2.65 25.66
CA VAL A 161 18.99 -3.07 25.57
C VAL A 161 18.76 -4.31 26.44
N VAL A 162 17.90 -4.18 27.45
CA VAL A 162 17.51 -5.28 28.34
C VAL A 162 16.28 -5.99 27.76
N ALA A 163 16.22 -7.32 27.91
CA ALA A 163 15.09 -8.12 27.45
C ALA A 163 13.77 -7.66 28.11
N GLY A 164 12.87 -7.07 27.33
CA GLY A 164 11.56 -6.57 27.80
C GLY A 164 11.25 -5.12 27.39
N ASP A 165 12.25 -4.37 26.95
CA ASP A 165 12.06 -2.97 26.53
C ASP A 165 11.39 -2.88 25.14
N ARG A 166 10.38 -2.02 25.02
CA ARG A 166 9.82 -1.59 23.73
C ARG A 166 10.62 -0.39 23.23
N VAL A 167 11.39 -0.55 22.15
CA VAL A 167 12.33 0.45 21.62
C VAL A 167 11.90 0.90 20.20
N ALA A 168 11.94 2.20 19.83
CA ALA A 168 12.18 2.59 18.42
C ALA A 168 13.61 2.97 18.19
N ASN A 169 13.91 2.88 16.91
CA ASN A 169 14.69 3.82 16.15
C ASN A 169 13.75 4.52 15.19
N SER A 170 13.69 5.84 15.28
CA SER A 170 13.45 6.73 14.14
C SER A 170 14.76 7.22 13.52
N GLU A 171 15.92 6.82 14.07
CA GLU A 171 17.22 7.05 13.45
C GLU A 171 17.52 5.98 12.39
N TYR A 172 16.78 5.99 11.29
CA TYR A 172 17.36 5.66 9.97
C TYR A 172 16.63 6.36 8.82
N VAL A 173 16.06 7.54 9.11
CA VAL A 173 15.73 8.56 8.09
C VAL A 173 16.92 9.52 7.88
N ALA A 174 17.97 9.44 8.73
CA ALA A 174 19.07 10.42 8.79
C ALA A 174 20.47 9.88 8.41
N ALA A 175 20.57 8.86 7.55
CA ALA A 175 21.85 8.53 6.90
C ALA A 175 22.12 9.44 5.67
N GLY A 176 21.97 10.77 5.86
CA GLY A 176 22.29 11.80 4.86
C GLY A 176 21.13 12.33 4.02
N GLY A 177 19.89 11.86 4.22
CA GLY A 177 18.69 12.43 3.60
C GLY A 177 18.09 13.56 4.45
N ALA A 178 17.66 14.65 3.82
CA ALA A 178 16.91 15.70 4.52
C ALA A 178 15.62 15.11 5.14
N ILE A 179 15.20 15.65 6.29
CA ILE A 179 14.04 15.28 7.15
C ILE A 179 12.65 15.42 6.44
N LYS A 180 12.60 15.28 5.11
CA LYS A 180 11.43 15.44 4.25
C LYS A 180 11.21 14.21 3.36
N ASP A 181 11.38 13.01 3.89
CA ASP A 181 11.00 11.80 3.17
C ASP A 181 9.47 11.62 3.22
N SER A 182 8.85 11.53 2.06
CA SER A 182 7.40 11.34 1.88
C SER A 182 6.94 9.90 2.13
N GLY A 183 7.86 9.04 2.58
CA GLY A 183 7.75 7.59 2.67
C GLY A 183 8.42 6.87 1.49
N ALA A 184 8.82 7.58 0.44
CA ALA A 184 9.43 7.02 -0.76
C ALA A 184 10.74 6.26 -0.48
N ARG A 185 11.47 6.62 0.58
CA ARG A 185 12.66 5.84 0.99
C ARG A 185 12.33 4.38 1.30
N LEU A 186 11.22 4.11 1.99
CA LEU A 186 10.80 2.74 2.29
C LEU A 186 10.55 1.93 1.02
N ILE A 187 9.95 2.55 0.00
CA ILE A 187 9.79 1.92 -1.33
C ILE A 187 11.16 1.58 -1.92
N PHE A 188 12.09 2.54 -1.91
CA PHE A 188 13.43 2.36 -2.46
C PHE A 188 14.19 1.22 -1.78
N GLU A 189 14.11 1.13 -0.45
CA GLU A 189 14.74 0.06 0.32
C GLU A 189 14.12 -1.30 -0.01
N ILE A 190 12.79 -1.38 -0.11
CA ILE A 190 12.10 -2.61 -0.50
C ILE A 190 12.48 -3.02 -1.93
N ALA A 191 12.44 -2.09 -2.88
CA ALA A 191 12.81 -2.34 -4.27
C ALA A 191 14.26 -2.82 -4.39
N THR A 192 15.19 -2.20 -3.65
CA THR A 192 16.59 -2.62 -3.61
C THR A 192 16.73 -4.04 -3.08
N VAL A 193 16.05 -4.38 -1.99
CA VAL A 193 16.08 -5.74 -1.43
C VAL A 193 15.45 -6.74 -2.39
N PHE A 194 14.30 -6.42 -2.99
CA PHE A 194 13.62 -7.32 -3.92
C PHE A 194 14.48 -7.59 -5.16
N ALA A 195 15.15 -6.57 -5.70
CA ALA A 195 16.10 -6.72 -6.80
C ALA A 195 17.29 -7.63 -6.42
N ASN A 196 17.89 -7.43 -5.24
CA ASN A 196 19.02 -8.23 -4.77
C ASN A 196 18.71 -9.73 -4.66
N TYR A 197 17.49 -10.07 -4.26
CA TYR A 197 17.04 -11.46 -4.07
C TYR A 197 16.16 -11.99 -5.20
N GLN A 198 16.01 -11.25 -6.30
CA GLN A 198 15.14 -11.60 -7.44
C GLN A 198 13.70 -11.93 -7.02
N ILE A 199 13.18 -11.19 -6.04
CA ILE A 199 11.81 -11.34 -5.57
C ILE A 199 10.84 -10.79 -6.62
N THR A 200 9.83 -11.59 -6.99
CA THR A 200 8.82 -11.25 -8.00
C THR A 200 7.54 -10.67 -7.42
N THR A 201 7.41 -10.58 -6.10
CA THR A 201 6.29 -9.91 -5.43
C THR A 201 6.31 -8.43 -5.81
N GLU A 202 5.16 -7.91 -6.26
CA GLU A 202 5.06 -6.53 -6.73
C GLU A 202 4.86 -5.54 -5.57
N ILE A 203 5.55 -4.41 -5.64
CA ILE A 203 5.53 -3.31 -4.67
C ILE A 203 4.38 -2.36 -5.04
N LEU A 204 3.30 -2.43 -4.27
CA LEU A 204 2.11 -1.59 -4.42
C LEU A 204 2.19 -0.41 -3.43
N ALA A 205 2.78 0.70 -3.85
CA ALA A 205 2.87 1.92 -3.05
C ALA A 205 1.47 2.44 -2.67
N ALA A 206 1.20 2.50 -1.36
CA ALA A 206 -0.11 2.83 -0.80
C ALA A 206 -0.06 4.02 0.16
N SER A 207 -1.25 4.51 0.54
CA SER A 207 -1.39 5.70 1.40
C SER A 207 -0.79 6.98 0.78
N ILE A 208 -0.88 7.10 -0.55
CA ILE A 208 -0.52 8.30 -1.31
C ILE A 208 -1.55 9.41 -1.07
N ARG A 209 -1.06 10.66 -0.92
CA ARG A 209 -1.87 11.83 -0.53
C ARG A 209 -1.72 13.04 -1.45
N ASN A 210 -0.66 13.10 -2.26
CA ASN A 210 -0.43 14.23 -3.16
C ASN A 210 0.32 13.81 -4.45
N PRO A 211 0.30 14.63 -5.52
CA PRO A 211 0.97 14.32 -6.79
C PRO A 211 2.47 14.08 -6.70
N VAL A 212 3.19 14.77 -5.82
CA VAL A 212 4.65 14.64 -5.68
C VAL A 212 5.03 13.22 -5.28
N GLN A 213 4.26 12.61 -4.37
CA GLN A 213 4.47 11.23 -3.95
C GLN A 213 4.35 10.21 -5.09
N LEU A 214 3.58 10.49 -6.15
CA LEU A 214 3.47 9.56 -7.28
C LEU A 214 4.83 9.44 -7.98
N THR A 215 5.41 10.58 -8.34
CA THR A 215 6.74 10.63 -8.99
C THR A 215 7.81 10.04 -8.09
N GLU A 216 7.83 10.39 -6.80
CA GLU A 216 8.83 9.87 -5.86
C GLU A 216 8.74 8.34 -5.70
N CYS A 217 7.53 7.76 -5.65
CA CYS A 217 7.36 6.31 -5.55
C CYS A 217 7.77 5.59 -6.84
N LEU A 218 7.46 6.16 -8.01
CA LEU A 218 7.89 5.61 -9.29
C LEU A 218 9.42 5.61 -9.41
N LEU A 219 10.06 6.73 -9.04
CA LEU A 219 11.53 6.83 -9.03
C LEU A 219 12.18 5.90 -8.00
N ALA A 220 11.49 5.64 -6.88
CA ALA A 220 11.94 4.70 -5.86
C ALA A 220 11.79 3.23 -6.27
N GLY A 221 11.12 2.92 -7.39
CA GLY A 221 10.96 1.57 -7.89
C GLY A 221 9.71 0.84 -7.42
N ALA A 222 8.62 1.57 -7.12
CA ALA A 222 7.31 0.93 -6.95
C ALA A 222 6.81 0.38 -8.30
N ASP A 223 6.28 -0.85 -8.29
CA ASP A 223 5.65 -1.47 -9.47
C ASP A 223 4.25 -0.90 -9.72
N ILE A 224 3.50 -0.63 -8.64
CA ILE A 224 2.11 -0.21 -8.69
C ILE A 224 1.88 0.95 -7.72
N LEU A 225 1.06 1.92 -8.11
CA LEU A 225 0.57 2.97 -7.21
C LEU A 225 -0.94 2.77 -6.96
N THR A 226 -1.38 2.74 -5.70
CA THR A 226 -2.80 2.89 -5.36
C THR A 226 -3.06 4.30 -4.85
N VAL A 227 -3.81 5.07 -5.63
CA VAL A 227 -3.92 6.52 -5.45
C VAL A 227 -5.40 6.93 -5.30
N PRO A 228 -5.74 7.83 -4.37
CA PRO A 228 -7.08 8.43 -4.33
C PRO A 228 -7.44 9.12 -5.66
N ALA A 229 -8.69 8.96 -6.12
CA ALA A 229 -9.11 9.46 -7.43
C ALA A 229 -8.91 10.98 -7.60
N ASN A 230 -9.11 11.76 -6.54
CA ASN A 230 -8.90 13.21 -6.57
C ASN A 230 -7.42 13.58 -6.77
N VAL A 231 -6.48 12.80 -6.24
CA VAL A 231 -5.04 13.03 -6.44
C VAL A 231 -4.63 12.68 -7.88
N LEU A 232 -5.20 11.60 -8.45
CA LEU A 232 -4.95 11.26 -9.86
C LEU A 232 -5.47 12.33 -10.83
N GLN A 233 -6.63 12.92 -10.52
CA GLN A 233 -7.23 13.95 -11.37
C GLN A 233 -6.35 15.20 -11.47
N THR A 234 -5.65 15.58 -10.40
CA THR A 234 -4.78 16.77 -10.42
C THR A 234 -3.50 16.60 -11.23
N VAL A 235 -3.15 15.37 -11.64
CA VAL A 235 -1.91 15.11 -12.41
C VAL A 235 -2.06 15.48 -13.88
N ALA A 236 -3.27 15.35 -14.43
CA ALA A 236 -3.52 15.59 -15.86
C ALA A 236 -3.48 17.08 -16.24
N ASP A 237 -3.75 17.96 -15.28
CA ASP A 237 -3.85 19.40 -15.49
C ASP A 237 -2.51 20.09 -15.15
N HIS A 238 -1.89 20.73 -16.14
CA HIS A 238 -0.62 21.45 -15.95
C HIS A 238 -0.66 22.83 -16.63
N PRO A 239 -0.30 23.93 -15.93
CA PRO A 239 -0.41 25.29 -16.48
C PRO A 239 0.36 25.52 -17.79
N LEU A 240 1.53 24.89 -17.94
CA LEU A 240 2.32 24.99 -19.18
C LEU A 240 1.68 24.21 -20.34
N SER A 241 0.91 23.16 -20.07
CA SER A 241 0.15 22.47 -21.11
C SER A 241 -0.97 23.36 -21.63
N ASP A 242 -1.66 24.07 -20.74
CA ASP A 242 -2.70 25.03 -21.12
C ASP A 242 -2.12 26.20 -21.92
N GLU A 243 -0.96 26.73 -21.50
CA GLU A 243 -0.25 27.79 -22.22
C GLU A 243 0.19 27.34 -23.62
N GLY A 244 0.78 26.13 -23.72
CA GLY A 244 1.16 25.54 -25.00
C GLY A 244 -0.03 25.37 -25.93
N MET A 245 -1.15 24.86 -25.44
CA MET A 245 -2.38 24.70 -26.24
C MET A 245 -2.97 26.04 -26.69
N LYS A 246 -2.89 27.09 -25.86
CA LYS A 246 -3.30 28.45 -26.27
C LYS A 246 -2.43 28.95 -27.43
N GLY A 247 -1.11 28.74 -27.36
CA GLY A 247 -0.18 29.05 -28.44
C GLY A 247 -0.52 28.30 -29.73
N PHE A 248 -0.65 26.98 -29.66
CA PHE A 248 -0.98 26.14 -30.82
C PHE A 248 -2.30 26.54 -31.49
N LEU A 249 -3.32 26.87 -30.69
CA LEU A 249 -4.60 27.34 -31.22
C LEU A 249 -4.49 28.72 -31.87
N ALA A 250 -3.65 29.61 -31.35
CA ALA A 250 -3.40 30.92 -31.97
C ALA A 250 -2.68 30.76 -33.31
N ASP A 251 -1.61 29.98 -33.34
CA ASP A 251 -0.80 29.76 -34.54
C ASP A 251 -1.58 29.01 -35.61
N SER A 252 -2.43 28.05 -35.23
CA SER A 252 -3.21 27.26 -36.20
C SER A 252 -4.19 28.10 -37.03
N LYS A 253 -4.59 29.28 -36.55
CA LYS A 253 -5.43 30.21 -37.31
C LYS A 253 -4.76 30.70 -38.59
N ALA A 254 -3.42 30.71 -38.65
CA ALA A 254 -2.70 31.06 -39.87
C ALA A 254 -2.88 30.02 -40.99
N PHE A 255 -3.32 28.79 -40.67
CA PHE A 255 -3.57 27.72 -41.64
C PHE A 255 -5.05 27.59 -42.04
N SER A 256 -5.95 28.30 -41.35
CA SER A 256 -7.38 28.29 -41.63
C SER A 256 -7.68 29.35 -42.70
N THR A 257 -7.73 28.93 -43.96
CA THR A 257 -8.25 29.72 -45.09
C THR A 257 -9.71 30.12 -44.91
#